data_AF-A0A2E8A615-F1
#
_entry.id   AF-A0A2E8A615-F1
#
_cell.length_a   1.000
_cell.length_b   1.000
_cell.length_c   1.000
_cell.angle_alpha   90.00
_cell.angle_beta   90.00
_cell.angle_gamma   90.00
#
_symmetry.space_group_name_H-M   'P 1'
#
loop_
_entity.id
_entity.type
_entity.pdbx_description
1 polymer ?
#
loop_
_entity_poly.entity_id
_entity_poly.type
_entity_poly.pdbx_seq_one_letter_code
_entity_poly.pdbx_strand_id
1 'polypeptide(L)'
;MKLLMENWQEYLEEEEILMEKCWPGYEKKGMKKMFGKMYPNCVKKKKSKKKNEEVELSEADPKKGTGKKPKGSGRRLYTDEDPSDTVSVKFSTVQDIKDTLSKESFKSKSHKRQSQIINLIHQRARAAYQNAKDPEVKARLKKSFEYAKKRKEASKRKTQRMNKDK
;
A
#
# COMPACT_ATOMS: atom_id res chain seq x y z
N MET A 1 -6.44 51.51 17.28
CA MET A 1 -5.83 50.19 16.95
C MET A 1 -5.90 49.14 18.08
N LYS A 2 -6.50 49.41 19.24
CA LYS A 2 -6.80 48.38 20.26
C LYS A 2 -8.15 47.68 20.07
N LEU A 3 -9.10 48.30 19.37
CA LEU A 3 -10.43 47.75 19.10
C LEU A 3 -10.52 46.70 17.97
N LEU A 4 -9.41 46.35 17.33
CA LEU A 4 -9.38 45.34 16.25
C LEU A 4 -8.78 44.00 16.67
N MET A 5 -8.24 43.91 17.89
CA MET A 5 -7.64 42.67 18.43
C MET A 5 -8.58 41.93 19.37
N GLU A 6 -9.56 42.61 19.97
CA GLU A 6 -10.58 41.99 20.84
C GLU A 6 -11.69 41.29 20.02
N ASN A 7 -11.80 41.59 18.72
CA ASN A 7 -12.80 41.02 17.82
C ASN A 7 -12.38 39.71 17.13
N TRP A 8 -11.23 39.13 17.50
CA TRP A 8 -10.74 37.83 16.98
C TRP A 8 -10.84 36.69 17.99
N GLN A 9 -11.01 36.99 19.28
CA GLN A 9 -11.17 35.96 20.32
C GLN A 9 -12.62 35.50 20.51
N GLU A 10 -13.60 36.21 19.96
CA GLU A 10 -15.01 35.79 19.95
C GLU A 10 -15.35 34.87 18.76
N TYR A 11 -14.42 34.71 17.80
CA TYR A 11 -14.54 33.83 16.62
C TYR A 11 -14.07 32.39 16.86
N LEU A 12 -13.63 32.04 18.08
CA LEU A 12 -12.97 30.77 18.40
C LEU A 12 -13.78 29.83 19.31
N GLU A 13 -15.08 30.08 19.49
CA GLU A 13 -15.90 29.26 20.39
C GLU A 13 -17.30 28.93 19.86
N GLU A 14 -17.46 28.85 18.53
CA GLU A 14 -18.55 28.06 17.96
C GLU A 14 -18.12 26.58 17.88
N GLU A 15 -18.51 25.83 18.91
CA GLU A 15 -18.55 24.37 18.95
C GLU A 15 -18.94 23.79 17.59
N GLU A 16 -17.95 23.28 16.87
CA GLU A 16 -18.13 22.62 15.58
C GLU A 16 -18.80 21.24 15.79
N ILE A 17 -20.10 21.26 16.08
CA ILE A 17 -20.99 20.10 16.06
C ILE A 17 -21.11 19.69 14.60
N LEU A 18 -20.24 18.77 14.18
CA LEU A 18 -20.27 18.19 12.85
C LEU A 18 -21.54 17.33 12.69
N MET A 19 -22.67 17.94 12.30
CA MET A 19 -23.95 17.28 12.07
C MET A 19 -23.98 16.47 10.77
N GLU A 20 -22.90 15.73 10.49
CA GLU A 20 -22.85 14.82 9.35
C GLU A 20 -23.89 13.69 9.50
N LYS A 21 -24.54 13.35 8.39
CA LYS A 21 -25.49 12.23 8.37
C LYS A 21 -24.74 10.91 8.50
N CYS A 22 -25.29 9.97 9.27
CA CYS A 22 -24.78 8.60 9.32
C CYS A 22 -24.80 7.94 7.93
N TRP A 23 -23.85 7.04 7.68
CA TRP A 23 -23.76 6.31 6.42
C TRP A 23 -25.01 5.46 6.14
N PRO A 24 -25.36 5.18 4.87
CA PRO A 24 -26.49 4.33 4.52
C PRO A 24 -26.43 2.97 5.25
N GLY A 25 -27.53 2.59 5.90
CA GLY A 25 -27.60 1.37 6.72
C GLY A 25 -27.25 1.55 8.20
N TYR A 26 -26.93 2.79 8.63
CA TYR A 26 -26.72 3.15 10.03
C TYR A 26 -27.75 4.18 10.50
N GLU A 27 -28.11 4.15 11.78
CA GLU A 27 -29.03 5.09 12.44
C GLU A 27 -28.29 5.87 13.54
N LYS A 28 -28.62 7.16 13.67
CA LYS A 28 -28.06 8.02 14.71
C LYS A 28 -28.80 7.75 16.02
N LYS A 29 -28.09 7.25 17.03
CA LYS A 29 -28.64 7.01 18.37
C LYS A 29 -28.34 8.12 19.38
N GLY A 30 -27.58 9.14 18.97
CA GLY A 30 -27.18 10.26 19.82
C GLY A 30 -25.89 10.89 19.32
N MET A 31 -25.21 11.64 20.18
CA MET A 31 -23.85 12.14 19.94
C MET A 31 -22.85 11.42 20.86
N LYS A 32 -21.60 11.29 20.42
CA LYS A 32 -20.49 10.68 21.16
C LYS A 32 -19.26 11.57 21.04
N LYS A 33 -18.52 11.75 22.13
CA LYS A 33 -17.25 12.49 22.12
C LYS A 33 -16.11 11.57 21.68
N MET A 34 -15.39 11.96 20.62
CA MET A 34 -14.21 11.28 20.11
C MET A 34 -13.16 12.35 19.77
N PHE A 35 -11.92 12.17 20.24
CA PHE A 35 -10.81 13.11 19.97
C PHE A 35 -11.13 14.58 20.33
N GLY A 36 -11.80 14.80 21.46
CA GLY A 36 -12.17 16.14 21.93
C GLY A 36 -13.39 16.78 21.24
N LYS A 37 -13.79 16.28 20.06
CA LYS A 37 -14.95 16.75 19.28
C LYS A 37 -16.19 15.85 19.47
N MET A 38 -17.38 16.41 19.25
CA MET A 38 -18.63 15.63 19.23
C MET A 38 -18.93 15.10 17.83
N TYR A 39 -19.21 13.80 17.74
CA TYR A 39 -19.61 13.09 16.53
C TYR A 39 -20.95 12.39 16.70
N PRO A 40 -21.77 12.23 15.64
CA PRO A 40 -22.98 11.43 15.70
C PRO A 40 -22.66 9.95 15.97
N ASN A 41 -23.36 9.36 16.94
CA ASN A 41 -23.23 7.94 17.26
C ASN A 41 -24.05 7.10 16.26
N CYS A 42 -23.39 6.62 15.21
CA CYS A 42 -23.99 5.85 14.13
C CYS A 42 -23.92 4.33 14.39
N VAL A 43 -25.07 3.68 14.55
CA VAL A 43 -25.18 2.23 14.83
C VAL A 43 -25.84 1.53 13.65
N LYS A 44 -25.40 0.31 13.30
CA LYS A 44 -26.01 -0.46 12.18
C LYS A 44 -27.50 -0.68 12.45
N LYS A 45 -28.34 -0.35 11.46
CA LYS A 45 -29.76 -0.69 11.47
C LYS A 45 -29.88 -2.22 11.53
N LYS A 46 -30.65 -2.74 12.49
CA LYS A 46 -31.00 -4.16 12.51
C LYS A 46 -31.89 -4.44 11.30
N LYS A 47 -31.41 -5.25 10.35
CA LYS A 47 -32.20 -5.66 9.19
C LYS A 47 -33.37 -6.53 9.68
N SER A 48 -34.60 -6.02 9.66
CA SER A 48 -35.75 -6.91 9.50
C SER A 48 -35.63 -7.53 8.11
N LYS A 49 -35.64 -8.87 8.04
CA LYS A 49 -35.54 -9.62 6.78
C LYS A 49 -36.69 -9.19 5.85
N LYS A 50 -36.42 -8.30 4.91
CA LYS A 50 -37.24 -8.15 3.70
C LYS A 50 -36.58 -8.95 2.59
N LYS A 51 -37.34 -9.94 2.09
CA LYS A 51 -37.06 -10.79 0.93
C LYS A 51 -36.97 -9.94 -0.35
N ASN A 52 -36.55 -10.63 -1.42
CA ASN A 52 -36.42 -10.26 -2.84
C ASN A 52 -34.94 -9.95 -3.14
N GLU A 53 -34.26 -10.64 -4.05
CA GLU A 53 -34.69 -11.20 -5.34
C GLU A 53 -33.73 -12.34 -5.74
N GLU A 54 -34.27 -13.29 -6.49
CA GLU A 54 -33.74 -14.62 -6.79
C GLU A 54 -32.58 -14.58 -7.79
N VAL A 55 -31.38 -14.96 -7.35
CA VAL A 55 -30.30 -15.44 -8.22
C VAL A 55 -29.84 -16.76 -7.62
N GLU A 56 -30.29 -17.87 -8.19
CA GLU A 56 -29.76 -19.20 -7.88
C GLU A 56 -28.29 -19.28 -8.31
N LEU A 57 -27.38 -18.97 -7.39
CA LEU A 57 -26.01 -19.47 -7.43
C LEU A 57 -26.02 -20.83 -6.75
N SER A 58 -26.31 -21.89 -7.50
CA SER A 58 -26.21 -23.27 -7.05
C SER A 58 -24.73 -23.67 -6.91
N GLU A 59 -24.01 -23.11 -5.93
CA GLU A 59 -22.77 -23.66 -5.37
C GLU A 59 -22.28 -22.75 -4.24
N ALA A 60 -22.13 -23.30 -3.04
CA ALA A 60 -21.80 -22.53 -1.84
C ALA A 60 -20.43 -21.84 -1.97
N ASP A 61 -20.38 -20.55 -1.61
CA ASP A 61 -19.13 -19.82 -1.44
C ASP A 61 -18.14 -20.60 -0.55
N PRO A 62 -16.84 -20.58 -0.86
CA PRO A 62 -15.84 -21.27 -0.04
C PRO A 62 -15.93 -20.79 1.41
N LYS A 63 -15.94 -21.74 2.36
CA LYS A 63 -16.01 -21.43 3.81
C LYS A 63 -15.05 -20.29 4.16
N LYS A 64 -15.56 -19.30 4.88
CA LYS A 64 -14.84 -18.08 5.28
C LYS A 64 -13.51 -18.48 5.94
N GLY A 65 -12.39 -18.00 5.39
CA GLY A 65 -11.04 -18.29 5.88
C GLY A 65 -10.24 -19.33 5.07
N THR A 66 -10.83 -19.96 4.05
CA THR A 66 -10.11 -20.97 3.24
C THR A 66 -9.15 -20.41 2.19
N GLY A 67 -9.14 -19.09 1.96
CA GLY A 67 -8.29 -18.43 0.94
C GLY A 67 -8.56 -18.86 -0.51
N LYS A 68 -9.52 -19.76 -0.74
CA LYS A 68 -9.87 -20.26 -2.07
C LYS A 68 -10.80 -19.27 -2.78
N LYS A 69 -10.58 -19.09 -4.09
CA LYS A 69 -11.41 -18.22 -4.95
C LYS A 69 -12.79 -18.85 -5.09
N PRO A 70 -13.88 -18.07 -5.04
CA PRO A 70 -15.12 -18.48 -5.67
C PRO A 70 -14.86 -18.60 -7.18
N LYS A 71 -15.21 -19.75 -7.80
CA LYS A 71 -15.08 -19.90 -9.26
C LYS A 71 -15.99 -18.84 -9.93
N GLY A 72 -15.45 -18.11 -10.91
CA GLY A 72 -16.19 -17.06 -11.64
C GLY A 72 -16.04 -15.62 -11.11
N SER A 73 -15.40 -15.39 -9.95
CA SER A 73 -15.17 -14.02 -9.44
C SER A 73 -13.91 -13.37 -10.02
N GLY A 74 -14.01 -12.18 -10.63
CA GLY A 74 -12.85 -11.43 -11.14
C GLY A 74 -11.99 -10.73 -10.06
N ARG A 75 -12.46 -10.66 -8.82
CA ARG A 75 -11.87 -9.80 -7.77
C ARG A 75 -11.41 -10.63 -6.57
N ARG A 76 -10.11 -10.92 -6.49
CA ARG A 76 -9.48 -11.34 -5.25
C ARG A 76 -8.77 -10.14 -4.63
N LEU A 77 -9.14 -9.77 -3.40
CA LEU A 77 -8.44 -8.72 -2.66
C LEU A 77 -7.12 -9.24 -2.07
N TYR A 78 -7.06 -10.52 -1.72
CA TYR A 78 -5.87 -11.21 -1.23
C TYR A 78 -5.91 -12.67 -1.63
N THR A 79 -5.40 -12.97 -2.82
CA THR A 79 -4.56 -14.15 -2.87
C THR A 79 -3.20 -13.70 -3.30
N ASP A 80 -2.21 -14.17 -2.55
CA ASP A 80 -0.88 -14.40 -3.06
C ASP A 80 -1.02 -15.38 -4.23
N GLU A 81 -1.34 -14.81 -5.39
CA GLU A 81 -1.46 -15.50 -6.65
C GLU A 81 -0.06 -15.98 -7.03
N ASP A 82 0.17 -17.25 -6.76
CA ASP A 82 1.37 -18.00 -7.07
C ASP A 82 2.64 -17.61 -6.26
N PRO A 83 3.03 -18.41 -5.24
CA PRO A 83 4.28 -18.19 -4.52
C PRO A 83 5.52 -18.27 -5.43
N SER A 84 5.41 -18.86 -6.63
CA SER A 84 6.47 -18.88 -7.64
C SER A 84 6.72 -17.51 -8.29
N ASP A 85 5.79 -16.54 -8.19
CA ASP A 85 6.03 -15.17 -8.66
C ASP A 85 6.88 -14.33 -7.69
N THR A 86 7.07 -14.81 -6.46
CA THR A 86 7.85 -14.10 -5.47
C THR A 86 9.36 -14.23 -5.73
N VAL A 87 10.07 -13.11 -5.78
CA VAL A 87 11.53 -13.08 -5.87
C VAL A 87 12.08 -12.55 -4.55
N SER A 88 12.80 -13.38 -3.81
CA SER A 88 13.44 -12.97 -2.56
C SER A 88 14.64 -12.05 -2.85
N VAL A 89 14.61 -10.84 -2.27
CA VAL A 89 15.58 -9.78 -2.54
C VAL A 89 16.44 -9.48 -1.31
N LYS A 90 17.75 -9.67 -1.46
CA LYS A 90 18.81 -9.22 -0.55
C LYS A 90 19.55 -8.01 -1.16
N PHE A 91 19.91 -7.03 -0.34
CA PHE A 91 20.54 -5.77 -0.79
C PHE A 91 21.59 -5.21 0.19
N SER A 92 21.91 -5.97 1.24
CA SER A 92 22.83 -5.60 2.31
C SER A 92 24.25 -5.35 1.81
N THR A 93 24.72 -6.15 0.86
CA THR A 93 26.05 -6.05 0.27
C THR A 93 25.99 -6.04 -1.26
N VAL A 94 27.12 -5.70 -1.91
CA VAL A 94 27.23 -5.79 -3.37
C VAL A 94 27.06 -7.24 -3.84
N GLN A 95 27.60 -8.20 -3.08
CA GLN A 95 27.49 -9.62 -3.41
C GLN A 95 26.04 -10.10 -3.34
N ASP A 96 25.30 -9.70 -2.31
CA ASP A 96 23.86 -10.00 -2.20
C ASP A 96 23.07 -9.50 -3.42
N ILE A 97 23.41 -8.31 -3.94
CA ILE A 97 22.75 -7.78 -5.13
C ILE A 97 23.15 -8.60 -6.36
N LYS A 98 24.41 -9.01 -6.49
CA LYS A 98 24.82 -9.90 -7.59
C LYS A 98 24.09 -11.25 -7.52
N ASP A 99 23.98 -11.82 -6.33
CA ASP A 99 23.31 -13.10 -6.10
C ASP A 99 21.81 -13.01 -6.39
N THR A 100 21.15 -11.90 -6.02
CA THR A 100 19.74 -11.70 -6.39
C THR A 100 19.52 -11.55 -7.89
N LEU A 101 20.44 -10.88 -8.59
CA LEU A 101 20.39 -10.73 -10.05
C LEU A 101 20.78 -12.01 -10.79
N SER A 102 21.52 -12.92 -10.15
CA SER A 102 21.94 -14.18 -10.75
C SER A 102 20.89 -15.29 -10.61
N LYS A 103 19.94 -15.17 -9.67
CA LYS A 103 18.82 -16.10 -9.48
C LYS A 103 18.03 -16.36 -10.75
N GLU A 104 17.68 -17.62 -10.96
CA GLU A 104 16.81 -18.05 -12.06
C GLU A 104 15.43 -17.41 -11.97
N SER A 105 14.86 -17.34 -10.77
CA SER A 105 13.57 -16.71 -10.52
C SER A 105 13.53 -15.21 -10.85
N PHE A 106 14.67 -14.53 -10.92
CA PHE A 106 14.75 -13.15 -11.40
C PHE A 106 14.93 -13.10 -12.93
N LYS A 107 15.81 -13.96 -13.47
CA LYS A 107 16.12 -14.01 -14.91
C LYS A 107 14.94 -14.43 -15.77
N SER A 108 14.11 -15.35 -15.27
CA SER A 108 12.92 -15.86 -15.99
C SER A 108 11.81 -14.82 -16.12
N LYS A 109 11.84 -13.72 -15.35
CA LYS A 109 10.80 -12.69 -15.38
C LYS A 109 10.94 -11.77 -16.58
N SER A 110 9.81 -11.22 -17.03
CA SER A 110 9.79 -10.22 -18.09
C SER A 110 10.60 -8.97 -17.71
N HIS A 111 11.14 -8.27 -18.71
CA HIS A 111 11.99 -7.09 -18.50
C HIS A 111 11.30 -6.00 -17.66
N LYS A 112 9.97 -5.87 -17.80
CA LYS A 112 9.16 -4.93 -17.00
C LYS A 112 9.20 -5.31 -15.52
N ARG A 113 9.02 -6.59 -15.18
CA ARG A 113 9.09 -7.10 -13.79
C ARG A 113 10.51 -7.03 -13.24
N GLN A 114 11.53 -7.36 -14.05
CA GLN A 114 12.93 -7.19 -13.67
C GLN A 114 13.24 -5.72 -13.30
N SER A 115 12.76 -4.77 -14.10
CA SER A 115 12.93 -3.33 -13.84
C SER A 115 12.27 -2.91 -12.52
N GLN A 116 11.08 -3.45 -12.21
CA GLN A 116 10.40 -3.19 -10.93
C GLN A 116 11.22 -3.70 -9.74
N ILE A 117 11.74 -4.93 -9.83
CA ILE A 117 12.57 -5.53 -8.78
C ILE A 117 13.88 -4.74 -8.59
N ILE A 118 14.53 -4.32 -9.68
CA ILE A 118 15.74 -3.47 -9.61
C ILE A 118 15.42 -2.13 -8.93
N ASN A 119 14.28 -1.52 -9.24
CA ASN A 119 13.83 -0.28 -8.58
C ASN A 119 13.60 -0.50 -7.07
N LEU A 120 12.99 -1.63 -6.69
CA LEU A 120 12.80 -2.01 -5.29
C LEU A 120 14.15 -2.15 -4.55
N ILE A 121 15.13 -2.85 -5.15
CA ILE A 121 16.49 -2.99 -4.58
C ILE A 121 17.10 -1.61 -4.34
N HIS A 122 17.03 -0.74 -5.35
CA HIS A 122 17.57 0.62 -5.25
C HIS A 122 16.90 1.43 -4.13
N GLN A 123 15.57 1.36 -4.00
CA GLN A 123 14.84 2.04 -2.94
C GLN A 123 15.25 1.54 -1.55
N ARG A 124 15.31 0.22 -1.36
CA ARG A 124 15.70 -0.39 -0.08
C ARG A 124 17.15 -0.09 0.28
N ALA A 125 18.08 -0.18 -0.67
CA ALA A 125 19.48 0.17 -0.46
C ALA A 125 19.65 1.66 -0.11
N ARG A 126 18.91 2.56 -0.77
CA ARG A 126 18.91 3.99 -0.45
C ARG A 126 18.44 4.26 0.97
N ALA A 127 17.30 3.68 1.37
CA ALA A 127 16.74 3.85 2.70
C ALA A 127 17.70 3.31 3.77
N ALA A 128 18.27 2.12 3.57
CA ALA A 128 19.25 1.55 4.50
C ALA A 128 20.50 2.42 4.64
N TYR A 129 21.04 2.93 3.53
CA TYR A 129 22.20 3.84 3.57
C TYR A 129 21.91 5.15 4.32
N GLN A 130 20.72 5.73 4.12
CA GLN A 130 20.32 6.97 4.79
C GLN A 130 20.11 6.77 6.30
N ASN A 131 19.58 5.62 6.70
CA ASN A 131 19.23 5.31 8.09
C ASN A 131 20.39 4.73 8.91
N ALA A 132 21.47 4.26 8.26
CA ALA A 132 22.61 3.68 8.96
C ALA A 132 23.37 4.73 9.79
N LYS A 133 23.55 4.42 11.08
CA LYS A 133 24.29 5.26 12.04
C LYS A 133 25.77 4.88 12.10
N ASP A 134 26.07 3.58 12.08
CA ASP A 134 27.45 3.09 12.16
C ASP A 134 28.25 3.42 10.89
N PRO A 135 29.47 3.98 11.01
CA PRO A 135 30.23 4.46 9.87
C PRO A 135 30.66 3.32 8.93
N GLU A 136 31.03 2.17 9.48
CA GLU A 136 31.44 0.99 8.71
C GLU A 136 30.28 0.41 7.89
N VAL A 137 29.12 0.21 8.53
CA VAL A 137 27.90 -0.29 7.89
C VAL A 137 27.43 0.69 6.80
N LYS A 138 27.51 2.00 7.08
CA LYS A 138 27.17 3.04 6.12
C LYS A 138 28.10 3.03 4.90
N ALA A 139 29.40 2.82 5.09
CA ALA A 139 30.35 2.68 3.98
C ALA A 139 30.06 1.45 3.12
N ARG A 140 29.73 0.32 3.74
CA ARG A 140 29.33 -0.92 3.04
C ARG A 140 28.03 -0.73 2.25
N LEU A 141 27.02 -0.12 2.85
CA LEU A 141 25.73 0.18 2.20
C LEU A 141 25.86 1.23 1.10
N LYS A 142 26.80 2.17 1.22
CA LYS A 142 27.12 3.10 0.13
C LYS A 142 27.57 2.35 -1.12
N LYS A 143 28.47 1.36 -0.98
CA LYS A 143 28.92 0.52 -2.10
C LYS A 143 27.76 -0.26 -2.73
N SER A 144 26.87 -0.83 -1.92
CA SER A 144 25.70 -1.57 -2.44
C SER A 144 24.70 -0.65 -3.14
N PHE A 145 24.45 0.54 -2.59
CA PHE A 145 23.59 1.57 -3.19
C PHE A 145 24.11 2.05 -4.56
N GLU A 146 25.41 2.37 -4.67
CA GLU A 146 26.02 2.78 -5.94
C GLU A 146 25.91 1.68 -7.00
N TYR A 147 26.13 0.42 -6.60
CA TYR A 147 25.95 -0.71 -7.51
C TYR A 147 24.49 -0.85 -7.98
N ALA A 148 23.52 -0.72 -7.07
CA ALA A 148 22.10 -0.75 -7.42
C ALA A 148 21.70 0.40 -8.37
N LYS A 149 22.25 1.61 -8.15
CA LYS A 149 22.05 2.78 -9.01
C LYS A 149 22.55 2.51 -10.43
N LYS A 150 23.75 1.97 -10.59
CA LYS A 150 24.30 1.55 -11.88
C LYS A 150 23.40 0.54 -12.59
N ARG A 151 22.88 -0.47 -11.87
CA ARG A 151 21.96 -1.48 -12.44
C ARG A 151 20.63 -0.88 -12.87
N LYS A 152 20.08 0.05 -12.09
CA LYS A 152 18.85 0.79 -12.44
C LYS A 152 19.04 1.62 -13.72
N GLU A 153 20.16 2.31 -13.86
CA GLU A 153 20.48 3.08 -15.06
C GLU A 153 20.64 2.18 -16.29
N ALA A 154 21.32 1.04 -16.16
CA ALA A 154 21.42 0.05 -17.23
C ALA A 154 20.04 -0.49 -17.66
N SER A 155 19.16 -0.77 -16.70
CA SER A 155 17.78 -1.22 -16.97
C SER A 155 16.99 -0.15 -17.73
N LYS A 156 17.12 1.14 -17.34
CA LYS A 156 16.48 2.26 -18.04
C LYS A 156 16.97 2.39 -19.49
N ARG A 157 18.28 2.30 -19.72
CA ARG A 157 18.87 2.32 -21.07
C ARG A 157 18.35 1.16 -21.93
N LYS A 158 18.15 -0.03 -21.35
CA LYS A 158 17.53 -1.16 -22.07
C LYS A 158 16.08 -0.87 -22.42
N THR A 159 15.28 -0.33 -21.50
CA THR A 159 13.90 0.08 -21.79
C THR A 159 13.84 1.13 -22.91
N GLN A 160 14.72 2.13 -22.89
CA GLN A 160 14.78 3.16 -23.92
C GLN A 160 15.10 2.58 -25.30
N ARG A 161 16.03 1.63 -25.39
CA ARG A 161 16.33 0.92 -26.66
C ARG A 161 15.11 0.17 -27.18
N MET A 162 14.49 -0.67 -26.35
CA MET A 162 13.29 -1.43 -26.74
C MET A 162 12.09 -0.55 -27.13
N ASN A 163 12.03 0.70 -26.68
CA ASN A 163 10.98 1.63 -27.08
C ASN A 163 11.31 2.38 -28.39
N LYS A 164 12.58 2.49 -28.77
CA LYS A 164 13.00 3.07 -30.05
C LYS A 164 12.89 2.08 -31.20
N ASP A 165 13.02 0.78 -30.89
CA ASP A 165 12.92 -0.31 -31.86
C ASP A 165 11.45 -0.74 -32.11
N LYS A 166 10.48 0.02 -31.60
CA LYS A 166 9.03 -0.19 -31.74
C LYS A 166 8.41 0.89 -32.59
#